data_AF-A0A7S2JLQ8-F1
#
_entry.id   AF-A0A7S2JLQ8-F1
#
_cell.length_a   1.000
_cell.length_b   1.000
_cell.length_c   1.000
_cell.angle_alpha   90.00
_cell.angle_beta   90.00
_cell.angle_gamma   90.00
#
_symmetry.space_group_name_H-M   'P 1'
#
loop_
_entity.id
_entity.type
_entity.pdbx_description
1 polymer ?
#
loop_
_entity_poly.entity_id
_entity_poly.type
_entity_poly.pdbx_seq_one_letter_code
_entity_poly.pdbx_strand_id
1 'polypeptide(L)'
;AGGGSRRFVCKLVIADRQGSIVRDLLEFSGQITFAVSRTSRLLAYSLRHSASDSDTDHLWVVPLDDSTGLLSTVSLGGRILVNADNSDVLAFFWSPNSRYILWLTRSDSTANLLSPSQEWQWRVFDTATGHAQRYSPHQVSRVMLRNYIPFFDAYAHNSTFWSPDSSAFCYTALPPGSPHAVVHIQLVTVSTSPDAPAPPPVP
;
A
#
# COMPACT_ATOMS: atom_id res chain seq x y z
N ALA A 1 -9.59 -26.65 34.53
CA ALA A 1 -9.48 -25.19 34.66
C ALA A 1 -8.78 -24.65 33.42
N GLY A 2 -9.54 -24.03 32.51
CA GLY A 2 -9.02 -23.52 31.24
C GLY A 2 -8.19 -22.27 31.47
N GLY A 3 -6.87 -22.37 31.26
CA GLY A 3 -5.99 -21.21 31.19
C GLY A 3 -6.28 -20.47 29.89
N GLY A 4 -7.12 -19.44 29.95
CA GLY A 4 -7.32 -18.50 28.86
C GLY A 4 -6.00 -17.80 28.56
N SER A 5 -5.34 -18.22 27.48
CA SER A 5 -4.16 -17.54 26.97
C SER A 5 -4.54 -16.10 26.64
N ARG A 6 -4.06 -15.14 27.43
CA ARG A 6 -4.22 -13.71 27.15
C ARG A 6 -3.54 -13.44 25.81
N ARG A 7 -4.33 -13.27 24.74
CA ARG A 7 -3.81 -12.74 23.47
C ARG A 7 -3.23 -11.35 23.78
N PHE A 8 -1.94 -11.17 23.52
CA PHE A 8 -1.32 -9.84 23.59
C PHE A 8 -1.92 -8.99 22.47
N VAL A 9 -2.61 -7.92 22.86
CA VAL A 9 -3.18 -6.93 21.95
C VAL A 9 -2.28 -5.69 22.01
N CYS A 10 -1.76 -5.29 20.86
CA CYS A 10 -1.01 -4.06 20.67
C CYS A 10 -1.95 -2.93 20.22
N LYS A 11 -1.54 -1.68 20.45
CA LYS A 11 -2.26 -0.49 19.99
C LYS A 11 -1.39 0.35 19.07
N LEU A 12 -1.97 0.80 17.96
CA LEU A 12 -1.43 1.91 17.19
C LEU A 12 -2.11 3.20 17.67
N VAL A 13 -1.29 4.19 18.04
CA VAL A 13 -1.76 5.44 18.63
C VAL A 13 -1.07 6.64 17.97
N ILE A 14 -1.73 7.79 18.02
CA ILE A 14 -1.11 9.10 17.79
C ILE A 14 -0.74 9.66 19.16
N ALA A 15 0.51 10.08 19.31
CA ALA A 15 1.00 10.76 20.50
C ALA A 15 1.54 12.15 20.14
N ASP A 16 1.51 13.07 21.09
CA ASP A 16 2.15 14.37 20.95
C ASP A 16 3.69 14.27 21.04
N ARG A 17 4.39 15.40 20.94
CA ARG A 17 5.85 15.45 21.03
C ARG A 17 6.39 15.06 22.40
N GLN A 18 5.54 15.07 23.42
CA GLN A 18 5.85 14.68 24.80
C GLN A 18 5.56 13.20 25.05
N GLY A 19 5.03 12.48 24.06
CA GLY A 19 4.64 11.07 24.16
C GLY A 19 3.26 10.85 24.80
N SER A 20 2.50 11.91 25.06
CA SER A 20 1.12 11.77 25.57
C SER A 20 0.23 11.29 24.45
N ILE A 21 -0.54 10.23 24.70
CA ILE A 21 -1.46 9.67 23.70
C ILE A 21 -2.60 10.66 23.47
N VAL A 22 -2.77 11.08 22.22
CA VAL A 22 -3.81 11.99 21.75
C VAL A 22 -5.00 11.21 21.17
N ARG A 23 -4.73 10.09 20.49
CA ARG A 23 -5.77 9.30 19.80
C ARG A 23 -5.36 7.84 19.66
N ASP A 24 -6.25 6.92 20.01
CA ASP A 24 -6.14 5.50 19.63
C ASP A 24 -6.61 5.33 18.18
N LEU A 25 -5.79 4.69 17.33
CA LEU A 25 -6.14 4.44 15.93
C LEU A 25 -6.69 3.03 15.72
N LEU A 26 -6.04 2.02 16.30
CA LEU A 26 -6.51 0.64 16.24
C LEU A 26 -5.86 -0.25 17.30
N GLU A 27 -6.56 -1.32 17.65
CA GLU A 27 -6.01 -2.48 18.35
C GLU A 27 -5.68 -3.57 17.32
N PHE A 28 -4.52 -4.22 17.47
CA PHE A 28 -4.10 -5.30 16.59
C PHE A 28 -3.33 -6.38 17.35
N SER A 29 -3.26 -7.56 16.73
CA SER A 29 -2.35 -8.63 17.11
C SER A 29 -1.55 -9.05 15.89
N GLY A 30 -0.28 -9.39 16.07
CA GLY A 30 0.62 -9.75 14.98
C GLY A 30 1.51 -8.58 14.55
N GLN A 31 1.86 -8.55 13.27
CA GLN A 31 2.75 -7.53 12.71
C GLN A 31 1.93 -6.41 12.07
N ILE A 32 2.35 -5.17 12.30
CA ILE A 32 1.84 -4.00 11.59
C ILE A 32 2.99 -3.36 10.80
N THR A 33 2.68 -2.90 9.61
CA THR A 33 3.55 -1.99 8.85
C THR A 33 2.77 -0.72 8.58
N PHE A 34 3.35 0.44 8.81
CA PHE A 34 2.66 1.71 8.63
C PHE A 34 3.60 2.79 8.09
N ALA A 35 3.04 3.75 7.35
CA ALA A 35 3.76 4.92 6.86
C ALA A 35 2.84 6.13 6.84
N VAL A 36 3.36 7.25 7.32
CA VAL A 36 2.68 8.55 7.24
C VAL A 36 2.98 9.17 5.87
N SER A 37 1.95 9.74 5.25
CA SER A 37 2.07 10.52 4.02
C SER A 37 2.99 11.74 4.20
N ARG A 38 3.58 12.25 3.11
CA ARG A 38 4.55 13.37 3.17
C ARG A 38 3.94 14.66 3.73
N THR A 39 2.64 14.88 3.54
CA THR A 39 1.91 16.02 4.10
C THR A 39 1.47 15.81 5.55
N SER A 40 1.75 14.66 6.16
CA SER A 40 1.38 14.30 7.54
C SER A 40 -0.11 14.31 7.84
N ARG A 41 -0.96 14.14 6.81
CA ARG A 41 -2.43 14.14 6.95
C ARG A 41 -3.06 12.76 6.87
N LEU A 42 -2.39 11.83 6.19
CA LEU A 42 -2.85 10.46 6.01
C LEU A 42 -1.83 9.48 6.57
N LEU A 43 -2.32 8.39 7.13
CA LEU A 43 -1.54 7.23 7.53
C LEU A 43 -2.01 6.02 6.74
N ALA A 44 -1.07 5.35 6.07
CA ALA A 44 -1.30 4.04 5.48
C ALA A 44 -0.79 2.98 6.45
N TYR A 45 -1.52 1.89 6.61
CA TYR A 45 -1.03 0.74 7.38
C TYR A 45 -1.59 -0.58 6.83
N SER A 46 -0.81 -1.63 7.01
CA SER A 46 -1.22 -3.01 6.76
C SER A 46 -1.01 -3.88 7.99
N LEU A 47 -1.94 -4.78 8.25
CA LEU A 47 -1.85 -5.78 9.31
C LEU A 47 -1.57 -7.13 8.69
N ARG A 48 -0.60 -7.85 9.25
CA ARG A 48 -0.34 -9.24 8.93
C ARG A 48 -0.69 -10.11 10.12
N HIS A 49 -1.77 -10.87 9.99
CA HIS A 49 -2.18 -11.83 11.00
C HIS A 49 -1.37 -13.13 10.87
N SER A 50 -1.14 -13.82 11.99
CA SER A 50 -0.47 -15.12 11.96
C SER A 50 -1.44 -16.19 11.45
N ALA A 51 -1.20 -16.69 10.23
CA ALA A 51 -1.62 -17.92 9.52
C ALA A 51 -2.98 -18.62 9.74
N SER A 52 -3.76 -18.35 10.80
CA SER A 52 -5.01 -19.05 11.11
C SER A 52 -6.28 -18.22 10.90
N ASP A 53 -6.16 -16.90 10.70
CA ASP A 53 -7.29 -16.07 10.28
C ASP A 53 -7.19 -15.85 8.78
N SER A 54 -8.29 -16.11 8.06
CA SER A 54 -8.43 -15.90 6.62
C SER A 54 -8.40 -14.42 6.20
N ASP A 55 -7.93 -13.53 7.06
CA ASP A 55 -7.77 -12.12 6.77
C ASP A 55 -6.50 -11.94 5.93
N THR A 56 -6.73 -11.70 4.64
CA THR A 56 -5.76 -11.16 3.71
C THR A 56 -5.09 -9.92 4.28
N ASP A 57 -3.81 -9.70 3.97
CA ASP A 57 -3.07 -8.49 4.37
C ASP A 57 -3.78 -7.25 3.79
N HIS A 58 -4.66 -6.62 4.57
CA HIS A 58 -5.41 -5.45 4.14
C HIS A 58 -4.56 -4.19 4.31
N LEU A 59 -4.56 -3.34 3.28
CA LEU A 59 -3.97 -2.02 3.29
C LEU A 59 -5.07 -0.98 3.48
N TRP A 60 -4.89 -0.16 4.49
CA TRP A 60 -5.85 0.84 4.91
C TRP A 60 -5.21 2.22 4.89
N VAL A 61 -6.03 3.22 4.61
CA VAL A 61 -5.67 4.64 4.78
C VAL A 61 -6.60 5.26 5.80
N VAL A 62 -6.04 5.96 6.77
CA VAL A 62 -6.80 6.70 7.78
C VAL A 62 -6.31 8.16 7.82
N PRO A 63 -7.20 9.14 7.91
CA PRO A 63 -6.78 10.50 8.17
C PRO A 63 -6.28 10.68 9.59
N LEU A 64 -5.27 11.53 9.74
CA LEU A 64 -4.68 11.91 11.02
C LEU A 64 -5.32 13.17 11.59
N ASP A 65 -5.98 13.96 10.75
CA ASP A 65 -6.80 15.11 11.11
C ASP A 65 -8.26 14.91 10.71
N ASP A 66 -9.19 15.42 11.51
CA ASP A 66 -10.63 15.34 11.20
C ASP A 66 -11.05 16.38 10.12
N SER A 67 -10.11 17.18 9.61
CA SER A 67 -10.33 18.27 8.66
C SER A 67 -10.25 17.85 7.19
N THR A 68 -9.84 16.63 6.91
CA THR A 68 -9.42 16.25 5.54
C THR A 68 -10.55 16.06 4.55
N GLY A 69 -11.82 15.91 4.94
CA GLY A 69 -12.96 15.80 4.01
C GLY A 69 -12.88 14.67 2.95
N LEU A 70 -11.82 13.85 2.98
CA LEU A 70 -11.44 12.86 1.96
C LEU A 70 -12.27 11.57 2.03
N LEU A 71 -13.10 11.39 3.06
CA LEU A 71 -13.72 10.12 3.39
C LEU A 71 -15.17 9.98 2.88
N SER A 72 -15.48 10.45 1.67
CA SER A 72 -16.86 10.44 1.17
C SER A 72 -17.30 9.17 0.44
N THR A 73 -16.41 8.22 0.07
CA THR A 73 -16.86 7.15 -0.87
C THR A 73 -16.65 5.70 -0.43
N VAL A 74 -15.69 5.36 0.47
CA VAL A 74 -15.49 3.95 0.90
C VAL A 74 -14.96 3.89 2.34
N SER A 75 -15.61 4.59 3.27
CA SER A 75 -15.12 4.68 4.65
C SER A 75 -15.76 3.64 5.57
N LEU A 76 -14.96 2.70 6.10
CA LEU A 76 -15.35 1.85 7.22
C LEU A 76 -14.81 2.49 8.51
N GLY A 77 -15.67 3.20 9.24
CA GLY A 77 -15.31 3.81 10.53
C GLY A 77 -14.22 4.87 10.44
N GLY A 78 -14.18 5.67 9.37
CA GLY A 78 -13.18 6.72 9.19
C GLY A 78 -11.92 6.27 8.44
N ARG A 79 -11.93 5.10 7.81
CA ARG A 79 -10.76 4.48 7.15
C ARG A 79 -11.14 4.03 5.74
N ILE A 80 -10.23 4.15 4.80
CA ILE A 80 -10.42 3.70 3.42
C ILE A 80 -9.69 2.36 3.23
N LEU A 81 -10.38 1.35 2.71
CA LEU A 81 -9.78 0.09 2.30
C LEU A 81 -9.18 0.24 0.89
N VAL A 82 -7.87 0.03 0.75
CA VAL A 82 -7.14 0.22 -0.52
C VAL A 82 -7.28 -1.00 -1.43
N ASN A 83 -7.13 -2.20 -0.88
CA ASN A 83 -7.20 -3.47 -1.59
C ASN A 83 -8.56 -4.16 -1.37
N ALA A 84 -9.65 -3.53 -1.82
CA ALA A 84 -11.01 -4.04 -1.64
C ALA A 84 -11.28 -5.39 -2.31
N ASP A 85 -10.40 -5.84 -3.21
CA ASP A 85 -10.46 -7.16 -3.86
C ASP A 85 -9.71 -8.25 -3.10
N ASN A 86 -9.32 -7.99 -1.84
CA ASN A 86 -8.59 -8.91 -0.97
C ASN A 86 -7.24 -9.37 -1.57
N SER A 87 -6.61 -8.54 -2.41
CA SER A 87 -5.28 -8.82 -2.92
C SER A 87 -4.24 -8.61 -1.81
N ASP A 88 -3.31 -9.53 -1.59
CA ASP A 88 -2.27 -9.36 -0.55
C ASP A 88 -1.46 -8.07 -0.72
N VAL A 89 -0.89 -7.58 0.38
CA VAL A 89 -0.04 -6.38 0.37
C VAL A 89 1.36 -6.77 0.83
N LEU A 90 2.30 -6.77 -0.11
CA LEU A 90 3.69 -7.10 0.19
C LEU A 90 4.54 -5.89 0.59
N ALA A 91 4.30 -4.77 -0.07
CA ALA A 91 5.00 -3.52 0.12
C ALA A 91 4.12 -2.38 -0.38
N PHE A 92 4.26 -1.19 0.21
CA PHE A 92 3.53 0.00 -0.23
C PHE A 92 4.32 1.29 -0.07
N PHE A 93 4.09 2.28 -0.93
CA PHE A 93 4.84 3.52 -0.94
C PHE A 93 3.92 4.70 -1.22
N TRP A 94 3.94 5.69 -0.33
CA TRP A 94 3.32 6.99 -0.58
C TRP A 94 4.02 7.72 -1.72
N SER A 95 3.24 8.33 -2.61
CA SER A 95 3.78 9.29 -3.57
C SER A 95 4.26 10.57 -2.86
N PRO A 96 5.24 11.28 -3.43
CA PRO A 96 5.72 12.56 -2.91
C PRO A 96 4.62 13.60 -2.63
N ASN A 97 3.56 13.63 -3.45
CA ASN A 97 2.43 14.54 -3.28
C ASN A 97 1.35 14.04 -2.30
N SER A 98 1.54 12.88 -1.66
CA SER A 98 0.59 12.27 -0.69
C SER A 98 -0.77 11.87 -1.26
N ARG A 99 -0.96 11.92 -2.58
CA ARG A 99 -2.22 11.55 -3.24
C ARG A 99 -2.30 10.07 -3.57
N TYR A 100 -1.16 9.44 -3.88
CA TYR A 100 -1.15 8.08 -4.39
C TYR A 100 -0.46 7.13 -3.43
N ILE A 101 -0.96 5.89 -3.39
CA ILE A 101 -0.26 4.76 -2.78
C ILE A 101 0.05 3.75 -3.86
N LEU A 102 1.33 3.49 -4.09
CA LEU A 102 1.80 2.35 -4.89
C LEU A 102 1.85 1.14 -3.97
N TRP A 103 1.32 -0.01 -4.36
CA TRP A 103 1.55 -1.26 -3.63
C TRP A 103 1.82 -2.43 -4.55
N LEU A 104 2.58 -3.39 -4.02
CA LEU A 104 2.91 -4.65 -4.70
C LEU A 104 1.99 -5.76 -4.19
N THR A 105 1.39 -6.49 -5.11
CA THR A 105 0.53 -7.64 -4.80
C THR A 105 0.80 -8.81 -5.75
N ARG A 106 0.27 -9.99 -5.41
CA ARG A 106 0.21 -11.12 -6.32
C ARG A 106 -0.80 -10.84 -7.43
N SER A 107 -0.45 -11.17 -8.68
CA SER A 107 -1.41 -11.09 -9.78
C SER A 107 -2.47 -12.21 -9.70
N ASP A 108 -2.06 -13.38 -9.21
CA ASP A 108 -2.93 -14.53 -8.95
C ASP A 108 -2.73 -14.97 -7.50
N SER A 109 -3.82 -14.97 -6.72
CA SER A 109 -3.81 -15.29 -5.29
C SER A 109 -3.80 -16.79 -5.00
N THR A 110 -3.95 -17.65 -6.02
CA THR A 110 -3.99 -19.12 -5.86
C THR A 110 -2.62 -19.77 -5.96
N ALA A 111 -1.65 -19.12 -6.59
CA ALA A 111 -0.29 -19.63 -6.71
C ALA A 111 0.54 -19.40 -5.43
N ASN A 112 1.44 -20.34 -5.13
CA ASN A 112 2.41 -20.22 -4.03
C ASN A 112 3.33 -19.02 -4.28
N LEU A 113 3.60 -18.21 -3.24
CA LEU A 113 4.47 -17.02 -3.29
C LEU A 113 5.85 -17.29 -3.95
N LEU A 114 6.35 -18.52 -3.89
CA LEU A 114 7.65 -18.91 -4.44
C LEU A 114 7.56 -19.68 -5.76
N SER A 115 6.36 -19.79 -6.35
CA SER A 115 6.17 -20.45 -7.64
C SER A 115 6.98 -19.74 -8.73
N PRO A 116 7.67 -20.47 -9.62
CA PRO A 116 8.32 -19.89 -10.79
C PRO A 116 7.35 -19.17 -11.74
N SER A 117 6.07 -19.55 -11.72
CA SER A 117 5.00 -18.91 -12.49
C SER A 117 4.30 -17.78 -11.76
N GLN A 118 4.71 -17.44 -10.52
CA GLN A 118 4.08 -16.36 -9.76
C GLN A 118 4.40 -15.02 -10.42
N GLU A 119 3.35 -14.37 -10.91
CA GLU A 119 3.41 -13.00 -11.37
C GLU A 119 2.98 -12.05 -10.27
N TRP A 120 3.58 -10.87 -10.32
CA TRP A 120 3.37 -9.78 -9.38
C TRP A 120 2.82 -8.59 -10.13
N GLN A 121 2.07 -7.77 -9.42
CA GLN A 121 1.40 -6.63 -9.98
C GLN A 121 1.59 -5.42 -9.09
N TRP A 122 2.08 -4.35 -9.69
CA TRP A 122 1.98 -3.02 -9.09
C TRP A 122 0.57 -2.50 -9.26
N ARG A 123 0.10 -1.79 -8.25
CA ARG A 123 -1.19 -1.10 -8.27
C ARG A 123 -1.04 0.27 -7.63
N VAL A 124 -1.84 1.22 -8.08
CA VAL A 124 -1.84 2.60 -7.56
C VAL A 124 -3.22 2.97 -7.08
N PHE A 125 -3.32 3.46 -5.85
CA PHE A 125 -4.55 3.91 -5.24
C PHE A 125 -4.54 5.43 -5.15
N ASP A 126 -5.57 6.07 -5.68
CA ASP A 126 -5.77 7.51 -5.59
C ASP A 126 -6.66 7.84 -4.40
N THR A 127 -6.09 8.47 -3.37
CA THR A 127 -6.82 8.83 -2.15
C THR A 127 -7.87 9.90 -2.37
N ALA A 128 -7.76 10.70 -3.44
CA ALA A 128 -8.73 11.73 -3.76
C ALA A 128 -10.02 11.15 -4.38
N THR A 129 -9.90 10.03 -5.11
CA THR A 129 -11.04 9.42 -5.82
C THR A 129 -11.49 8.09 -5.22
N GLY A 130 -10.65 7.46 -4.41
CA GLY A 130 -10.91 6.12 -3.87
C GLY A 130 -10.70 5.00 -4.88
N HIS A 131 -10.14 5.29 -6.07
CA HIS A 131 -9.96 4.30 -7.13
C HIS A 131 -8.56 3.67 -7.10
N ALA A 132 -8.56 2.35 -7.30
CA ALA A 132 -7.37 1.53 -7.49
C ALA A 132 -7.15 1.21 -8.97
N GLN A 133 -6.00 1.58 -9.51
CA GLN A 133 -5.54 1.17 -10.82
C GLN A 133 -4.58 -0.03 -10.73
N ARG A 134 -4.77 -0.99 -11.65
CA ARG A 134 -3.89 -2.15 -11.81
C ARG A 134 -2.97 -1.98 -13.02
N TYR A 135 -1.71 -2.37 -12.90
CA TYR A 135 -0.75 -2.38 -14.01
C TYR A 135 -0.46 -3.81 -14.49
N SER A 136 0.26 -3.95 -15.61
CA SER A 136 0.56 -5.27 -16.16
C SER A 136 1.30 -6.16 -15.15
N PRO A 137 0.88 -7.44 -15.02
CA PRO A 137 1.64 -8.42 -14.26
C PRO A 137 3.06 -8.58 -14.82
N HIS A 138 4.00 -8.89 -13.94
CA HIS A 138 5.40 -9.10 -14.29
C HIS A 138 6.07 -10.08 -13.31
N GLN A 139 7.18 -10.67 -13.73
CA GLN A 139 8.00 -11.47 -12.83
C GLN A 139 8.95 -10.57 -12.03
N VAL A 140 9.06 -10.86 -10.74
CA VAL A 140 9.99 -10.21 -9.82
C VAL A 140 11.09 -11.20 -9.48
N SER A 141 12.33 -10.71 -9.33
CA SER A 141 13.46 -11.60 -9.04
C SER A 141 13.28 -12.28 -7.67
N ARG A 142 13.76 -13.54 -7.56
CA ARG A 142 13.75 -14.26 -6.28
C ARG A 142 14.53 -13.53 -5.19
N VAL A 143 15.56 -12.77 -5.58
CA VAL A 143 16.36 -11.94 -4.67
C VAL A 143 15.50 -10.84 -4.06
N MET A 144 14.75 -10.09 -4.89
CA MET A 144 13.82 -9.07 -4.41
C MET A 144 12.78 -9.66 -3.43
N LEU A 145 12.17 -10.79 -3.79
CA LEU A 145 11.13 -11.42 -2.97
C LEU A 145 11.63 -11.99 -1.64
N ARG A 146 12.85 -12.53 -1.59
CA ARG A 146 13.38 -13.18 -0.39
C ARG A 146 14.20 -12.25 0.51
N ASN A 147 14.92 -11.30 -0.09
CA ASN A 147 15.92 -10.52 0.64
C ASN A 147 15.52 -9.07 0.84
N TYR A 148 14.55 -8.56 0.07
CA TYR A 148 14.08 -7.19 0.20
C TYR A 148 12.67 -7.18 0.77
N ILE A 149 11.66 -7.66 0.06
CA ILE A 149 10.25 -7.56 0.50
C ILE A 149 9.98 -7.91 1.98
N PRO A 150 10.58 -8.96 2.58
CA PRO A 150 10.34 -9.28 4.00
C PRO A 150 10.82 -8.21 4.99
N PHE A 151 11.75 -7.37 4.57
CA PHE A 151 12.34 -6.26 5.32
C PHE A 151 11.91 -4.90 4.76
N PHE A 152 10.78 -4.86 4.04
CA PHE A 152 10.27 -3.67 3.39
C PHE A 152 10.21 -2.46 4.32
N ASP A 153 9.70 -2.65 5.53
CA ASP A 153 9.59 -1.63 6.56
C ASP A 153 10.95 -0.96 6.90
N ALA A 154 12.05 -1.70 6.86
CA ALA A 154 13.37 -1.18 7.16
C ALA A 154 13.95 -0.25 6.07
N TYR A 155 13.58 -0.43 4.79
CA TYR A 155 14.12 0.37 3.67
C TYR A 155 13.10 1.25 2.96
N ALA A 156 11.80 1.11 3.25
CA ALA A 156 10.75 1.92 2.65
C ALA A 156 11.02 3.43 2.81
N HIS A 157 11.67 3.82 3.91
CA HIS A 157 12.02 5.21 4.20
C HIS A 157 13.21 5.74 3.39
N ASN A 158 14.07 4.85 2.87
CA ASN A 158 15.32 5.22 2.20
C ASN A 158 15.30 4.96 0.69
N SER A 159 14.17 4.50 0.14
CA SER A 159 14.00 4.22 -1.27
C SER A 159 12.71 4.85 -1.77
N THR A 160 12.77 5.47 -2.96
CA THR A 160 11.58 5.97 -3.65
C THR A 160 11.43 5.24 -4.97
N PHE A 161 10.30 4.56 -5.13
CA PHE A 161 9.85 4.06 -6.44
C PHE A 161 9.26 5.21 -7.27
N TRP A 162 8.77 6.25 -6.60
CA TRP A 162 8.09 7.37 -7.22
C TRP A 162 9.07 8.36 -7.85
N SER A 163 8.69 8.85 -9.02
CA SER A 163 9.19 10.10 -9.57
C SER A 163 8.91 11.27 -8.60
N PRO A 164 9.78 12.30 -8.56
CA PRO A 164 9.62 13.43 -7.61
C PRO A 164 8.30 14.18 -7.73
N ASP A 165 7.73 14.25 -8.94
CA ASP A 165 6.46 14.92 -9.24
C ASP A 165 5.23 14.01 -9.07
N SER A 166 5.43 12.74 -8.66
CA SER A 166 4.38 11.72 -8.48
C SER A 166 3.66 11.32 -9.77
N SER A 167 4.19 11.63 -10.96
CA SER A 167 3.56 11.31 -12.25
C SER A 167 3.85 9.89 -12.75
N ALA A 168 4.92 9.28 -12.23
CA ALA A 168 5.39 7.96 -12.61
C ALA A 168 6.05 7.21 -11.44
N PHE A 169 6.23 5.91 -11.59
CA PHE A 169 7.07 5.10 -10.73
C PHE A 169 8.02 4.20 -11.52
N CYS A 170 9.13 3.82 -10.91
CA CYS A 170 10.19 3.02 -11.49
C CYS A 170 10.31 1.69 -10.75
N TYR A 171 10.41 0.59 -11.47
CA TYR A 171 10.60 -0.74 -10.88
C TYR A 171 11.43 -1.64 -11.80
N THR A 172 11.96 -2.72 -11.25
CA THR A 172 12.64 -3.75 -12.03
C THR A 172 11.73 -4.95 -12.24
N ALA A 173 11.78 -5.54 -13.42
CA ALA A 173 11.04 -6.74 -13.77
C ALA A 173 11.88 -7.69 -14.61
N LEU A 174 11.51 -8.97 -14.59
CA LEU A 174 12.01 -9.98 -15.50
C LEU A 174 10.97 -10.17 -16.62
N PRO A 175 11.25 -9.78 -17.87
CA PRO A 175 10.40 -10.11 -18.99
C PRO A 175 10.29 -11.62 -19.17
N PRO A 176 9.13 -12.16 -19.57
CA PRO A 176 9.00 -13.59 -19.85
C PRO A 176 10.05 -14.08 -20.85
N GLY A 177 10.79 -15.13 -20.47
CA GLY A 177 11.83 -15.74 -21.32
C GLY A 177 13.13 -14.94 -21.44
N SER A 178 13.27 -13.80 -20.75
CA SER A 178 14.51 -13.02 -20.71
C SER A 178 15.35 -13.36 -19.47
N PRO A 179 16.66 -13.62 -19.59
CA PRO A 179 17.56 -13.71 -18.44
C PRO A 179 17.94 -12.34 -17.87
N HIS A 180 17.57 -11.24 -18.54
CA HIS A 180 17.93 -9.88 -18.14
C HIS A 180 16.79 -9.19 -17.40
N ALA A 181 17.13 -8.57 -16.27
CA ALA A 181 16.25 -7.63 -15.60
C ALA A 181 16.16 -6.33 -16.40
N VAL A 182 14.94 -5.80 -16.52
CA VAL A 182 14.65 -4.53 -17.19
C VAL A 182 14.14 -3.53 -16.16
N VAL A 183 14.54 -2.28 -16.33
CA VAL A 183 14.01 -1.15 -15.57
C VAL A 183 12.82 -0.59 -16.33
N HIS A 184 11.67 -0.51 -15.67
CA HIS A 184 10.43 0.04 -16.20
C HIS A 184 10.16 1.40 -15.56
N ILE A 185 9.74 2.37 -16.37
CA ILE A 185 9.12 3.62 -15.92
C ILE A 185 7.65 3.55 -16.30
N GLN A 186 6.77 3.56 -15.31
CA GLN A 186 5.34 3.44 -15.48
C GLN A 186 4.65 4.75 -15.12
N LEU A 187 3.97 5.34 -16.09
CA LEU A 187 3.15 6.54 -15.86
C LEU A 187 1.92 6.18 -15.03
N VAL A 188 1.56 7.06 -14.11
CA VAL A 188 0.30 7.02 -13.40
C VAL A 188 -0.75 7.72 -14.25
N THR A 189 -1.64 6.94 -14.83
CA THR A 189 -2.79 7.49 -15.53
C THR A 189 -3.82 7.90 -14.48
N VAL A 190 -4.10 9.20 -14.41
CA VAL A 190 -5.25 9.66 -13.62
C VAL A 190 -6.49 9.17 -14.34
N SER A 191 -7.31 8.33 -13.68
CA SER A 191 -8.68 8.12 -14.12
C SER A 191 -9.40 9.45 -13.96
N THR A 192 -9.31 10.32 -14.96
CA THR A 192 -10.30 11.37 -15.14
C THR A 192 -11.63 10.65 -15.28
N SER A 193 -12.56 10.91 -14.36
CA SER A 193 -13.96 10.55 -14.55
C SER A 193 -14.34 10.85 -16.01
N PRO A 194 -15.08 9.97 -16.71
CA PRO A 194 -15.53 10.25 -18.07
C PRO A 194 -16.33 11.57 -18.19
N ASP A 195 -16.76 12.16 -17.07
CA ASP A 195 -17.45 13.47 -16.99
C ASP A 195 -16.54 14.67 -16.65
N ALA A 196 -15.21 14.51 -16.61
CA ALA A 196 -14.32 15.65 -16.35
C ALA A 196 -14.23 16.57 -17.59
N PRO A 197 -14.52 17.89 -17.47
CA PRO A 197 -14.38 18.80 -18.59
C PRO A 197 -12.92 18.87 -19.06
N ALA A 198 -12.72 18.92 -20.37
CA ALA A 198 -11.40 18.96 -20.99
C ALA A 198 -10.57 20.14 -20.44
N PRO A 199 -9.24 19.96 -20.23
CA PRO A 199 -8.37 21.04 -19.81
C PRO A 199 -8.38 22.16 -20.85
N PRO A 200 -8.29 23.44 -20.43
CA PRO A 200 -8.24 24.56 -21.37
C PRO A 200 -6.96 24.46 -22.23
N PRO A 201 -7.01 24.90 -23.50
CA PRO A 201 -5.84 24.91 -24.36
C PRO A 201 -4.73 25.77 -23.77
N VAL A 202 -3.51 25.23 -23.78
CA VAL A 202 -2.29 25.94 -23.35
C VAL A 202 -1.96 27.04 -24.39
N PRO A 203 -1.61 28.26 -23.97
CA PRO A 203 -1.23 29.36 -24.87
C PRO A 203 0.08 29.11 -25.62
#